data_AF-A0A7W0PJS5-F1
#
_entry.id   AF-A0A7W0PJS5-F1
#
_cell.length_a   1.000
_cell.length_b   1.000
_cell.length_c   1.000
_cell.angle_alpha   90.00
_cell.angle_beta   90.00
_cell.angle_gamma   90.00
#
_symmetry.space_group_name_H-M   'P 1'
#
loop_
_entity.id
_entity.type
_entity.pdbx_description
1 polymer ?
#
loop_
_entity_poly.entity_id
_entity_poly.type
_entity_poly.pdbx_seq_one_letter_code
_entity_poly.pdbx_strand_id
1 'polypeptide(L)' 'MRVGVDTSPLVQTRAGTARVVRGLLAALRTRPGLELELLSFGGAGRASSVVRDALWYPMTLPRRTERLDVLHCT' A
#
# COMPACT_ATOMS: atom_id res chain seq x y z
N MET A 1 5.96 15.15 6.34
CA MET A 1 5.25 14.74 5.11
C MET A 1 4.71 13.34 5.31
N ARG A 2 3.39 13.17 5.19
CA ARG A 2 2.67 11.91 5.38
C ARG A 2 2.55 11.19 4.05
N VAL A 3 3.21 10.04 3.93
CA VAL A 3 3.26 9.25 2.71
C VAL A 3 2.54 7.94 2.93
N GLY A 4 1.48 7.71 2.15
CA GLY A 4 0.80 6.42 2.10
C GLY A 4 1.42 5.52 1.05
N VAL A 5 1.60 4.24 1.38
CA VAL A 5 1.95 3.22 0.39
C VAL A 5 0.93 2.10 0.40
N ASP A 6 0.27 1.87 -0.74
CA ASP A 6 -0.59 0.71 -0.92
C ASP A 6 0.28 -0.53 -1.14
N THR A 7 0.18 -1.45 -0.19
CA THR A 7 0.89 -2.74 -0.16
C THR A 7 -0.04 -3.91 -0.44
N SER A 8 -1.34 -3.65 -0.73
CA SER A 8 -2.33 -4.69 -1.04
C SER A 8 -1.88 -5.62 -2.18
N PRO A 9 -1.26 -5.12 -3.28
CA PRO A 9 -0.78 -5.95 -4.38
C PRO A 9 0.39 -6.87 -4.00
N LEU A 10 1.18 -6.49 -2.98
CA LEU A 10 2.33 -7.27 -2.51
C LEU A 10 1.97 -8.65 -1.98
N VAL A 11 0.72 -8.85 -1.55
CA VAL A 11 0.22 -10.14 -1.08
C VAL A 11 -0.02 -11.13 -2.23
N GLN A 12 -0.27 -10.64 -3.44
CA GLN A 12 -0.51 -11.47 -4.63
C GLN A 12 0.75 -11.74 -5.42
N THR A 13 1.77 -10.88 -5.31
CA THR A 13 3.03 -11.07 -6.02
C THR A 13 4.04 -11.87 -5.21
N ARG A 14 4.57 -12.94 -5.81
CA ARG A 14 5.76 -13.67 -5.34
C ARG A 14 7.04 -13.21 -6.05
N ALA A 15 6.96 -12.15 -6.87
CA ALA A 15 8.07 -11.68 -7.69
C ALA A 15 9.09 -10.89 -6.87
N GLY A 16 10.34 -10.83 -7.36
CA GLY A 16 11.46 -10.12 -6.72
C GLY A 16 11.16 -8.65 -6.40
N THR A 17 10.23 -8.01 -7.12
CA THR A 17 9.74 -6.66 -6.85
C THR A 17 9.22 -6.48 -5.42
N ALA A 18 8.58 -7.50 -4.85
CA ALA A 18 8.09 -7.42 -3.46
C ALA A 18 9.23 -7.26 -2.45
N ARG A 19 10.40 -7.85 -2.72
CA ARG A 19 11.61 -7.68 -1.89
C ARG A 19 12.16 -6.27 -2.01
N VAL A 20 12.20 -5.73 -3.23
CA VAL A 20 12.66 -4.36 -3.50
C VAL A 20 11.77 -3.34 -2.78
N VAL A 21 10.45 -3.47 -2.92
CA VAL A 21 9.49 -2.58 -2.25
C VAL A 21 9.64 -2.66 -0.73
N ARG A 22 9.75 -3.86 -0.15
CA ARG A 22 9.99 -4.00 1.30
C ARG A 22 11.28 -3.32 1.76
N GLY A 23 12.35 -3.43 0.98
CA GLY A 23 13.62 -2.72 1.25
C GLY A 23 13.47 -1.21 1.20
N LEU A 24 12.77 -0.69 0.18
CA LEU A 24 12.44 0.73 0.07
C LEU A 24 11.65 1.23 1.29
N LEU A 25 10.61 0.50 1.70
CA LEU A 25 9.80 0.87 2.88
C LEU A 25 10.61 0.87 4.17
N ALA A 26 11.55 -0.05 4.32
CA ALA A 26 12.45 -0.07 5.46
C ALA A 26 13.35 1.18 5.49
N ALA A 27 13.91 1.58 4.35
CA ALA A 27 14.73 2.78 4.24
C ALA A 27 13.95 4.08 4.44
N LEU A 28 12.69 4.15 3.98
CA LEU A 28 11.87 5.34 4.13
C LEU A 28 11.42 5.56 5.59
N ARG A 29 11.22 4.49 6.37
CA ARG A 29 10.85 4.59 7.80
C ARG A 29 11.91 5.27 8.67
N THR A 30 13.17 5.20 8.29
CA THR A 30 14.28 5.82 9.04
C THR A 30 14.54 7.25 8.61
N ARG A 31 13.79 7.78 7.63
CA ARG A 31 14.01 9.11 7.08
C ARG A 31 13.32 10.18 7.95
N PRO A 32 14.07 11.16 8.47
CA PRO A 32 13.48 12.22 9.29
C PRO A 32 12.51 13.08 8.47
N GLY A 33 11.44 13.53 9.12
CA GLY A 33 10.41 14.38 8.51
C GLY A 33 9.39 13.63 7.66
N LEU A 34 9.46 12.29 7.61
CA LEU A 34 8.59 11.44 6.79
C LEU A 34 7.79 10.49 7.69
N GLU A 35 6.47 10.60 7.63
CA GLU A 35 5.55 9.69 8.34
C GLU A 35 4.98 8.71 7.33
N LEU A 36 5.29 7.43 7.52
CA LEU A 36 4.95 6.39 6.56
C LEU A 36 3.73 5.59 7.02
N GLU A 37 2.65 5.66 6.24
CA GLU A 37 1.41 4.93 6.50
C GLU A 37 1.28 3.79 5.47
N LEU A 38 1.26 2.54 5.95
CA LEU A 38 1.05 1.40 5.07
C LEU A 38 -0.44 1.11 4.96
N LEU A 39 -0.96 1.25 3.75
CA LEU A 39 -2.33 0.90 3.40
C LEU A 39 -2.33 -0.51 2.82
N SER A 40 -3.20 -1.39 3.32
CA SER A 40 -3.25 -2.78 2.90
C SER A 40 -4.64 -3.36 3.04
N PHE A 41 -5.06 -4.14 2.05
CA PHE A 41 -6.33 -4.85 2.03
C PHE A 41 -6.25 -6.22 1.33
N GLY A 42 -6.75 -7.23 2.05
CA GLY A 42 -7.02 -8.57 1.51
C GLY A 42 -5.87 -9.58 1.61
N GLY A 43 -6.18 -10.82 1.22
CA GLY A 43 -5.26 -11.96 1.13
C GLY A 43 -4.92 -12.35 -0.31
N ALA A 44 -4.22 -13.48 -0.51
CA ALA A 44 -3.82 -13.97 -1.83
C ALA A 44 -4.97 -14.67 -2.61
N GLY A 45 -6.18 -14.74 -2.04
CA GLY A 45 -7.33 -15.42 -2.63
C GLY A 45 -8.08 -14.59 -3.67
N ARG A 46 -8.75 -15.25 -4.61
CA ARG A 46 -9.55 -14.60 -5.68
C ARG A 46 -10.64 -13.67 -5.14
N ALA A 47 -11.31 -14.07 -4.06
CA ALA A 47 -12.32 -13.23 -3.40
C ALA A 47 -11.70 -11.92 -2.86
N SER A 48 -10.48 -11.98 -2.33
CA SER A 48 -9.77 -10.78 -1.87
C SER A 48 -9.42 -9.85 -3.04
N SER A 49 -9.08 -10.37 -4.22
CA SER A 49 -8.86 -9.56 -5.42
C SER A 49 -10.13 -8.81 -5.81
N VAL A 50 -11.27 -9.52 -5.88
CA VAL A 50 -12.56 -8.92 -6.26
C VAL A 50 -12.98 -7.82 -5.30
N VAL A 51 -12.89 -8.07 -3.98
CA VAL A 51 -13.25 -7.04 -3.00
C VAL A 51 -12.27 -5.86 -3.05
N ARG A 52 -11.01 -6.10 -3.41
CA ARG A 52 -10.05 -5.01 -3.58
C ARG A 52 -10.44 -4.10 -4.74
N ASP A 53 -10.77 -4.69 -5.89
CA ASP A 53 -11.11 -3.94 -7.09
C ASP A 53 -12.48 -3.26 -6.97
N ALA A 54 -13.45 -3.91 -6.33
CA ALA A 54 -14.82 -3.41 -6.23
C ALA A 54 -15.06 -2.46 -5.04
N LEU A 55 -14.25 -2.53 -3.98
CA LEU A 55 -14.53 -1.81 -2.72
C LEU A 55 -13.30 -1.07 -2.16
N TRP A 56 -12.13 -1.70 -2.14
CA TRP A 56 -10.94 -1.06 -1.57
C TRP A 56 -10.52 0.15 -2.40
N TYR A 57 -10.25 -0.04 -3.69
CA TYR A 57 -9.78 1.03 -4.57
C TYR A 57 -10.80 2.16 -4.79
N PRO A 58 -12.09 1.88 -5.12
CA PRO A 58 -13.02 2.95 -5.42
C PRO A 58 -13.54 3.69 -4.18
N MET A 59 -13.61 3.04 -3.02
CA MET A 59 -14.34 3.62 -1.86
C MET A 59 -13.48 3.81 -0.61
N THR A 60 -12.56 2.88 -0.33
CA THR A 60 -11.87 2.86 0.98
C THR A 60 -10.53 3.60 0.91
N LEU A 61 -9.76 3.36 -0.15
CA LEU A 61 -8.47 4.00 -0.37
C LEU A 61 -8.58 5.52 -0.47
N PRO A 62 -9.55 6.11 -1.21
CA PRO A 62 -9.70 7.57 -1.27
C PRO A 62 -9.92 8.20 0.10
N ARG A 63 -10.80 7.62 0.92
CA ARG A 63 -11.08 8.08 2.29
C ARG A 63 -9.85 8.00 3.20
N ARG A 64 -9.04 6.95 3.04
CA ARG A 64 -7.78 6.80 3.78
C ARG A 64 -6.71 7.80 3.34
N THR A 65 -6.80 8.30 2.12
CA THR A 65 -5.83 9.23 1.53
C THR A 65 -6.10 10.70 1.81
N GLU A 66 -7.27 11.04 2.36
CA GLU A 66 -7.63 12.43 2.69
C GLU A 66 -6.64 13.12 3.64
N ARG A 67 -5.88 12.34 4.41
CA ARG A 67 -4.90 12.87 5.37
C ARG A 67 -3.44 12.64 4.94
N LEU A 68 -3.22 12.14 3.73
CA LEU A 68 -1.90 11.85 3.18
C LEU A 68 -1.50 12.95 2.20
N ASP A 69 -0.23 13.32 2.21
CA ASP A 69 0.33 14.29 1.26
C ASP A 69 0.61 13.61 -0.09
N VAL A 70 1.01 12.34 -0.07
CA VAL A 70 1.30 11.53 -1.26
C VAL A 70 0.84 10.09 -1.05
N LEU A 71 0.27 9.49 -2.09
CA LEU A 71 -0.04 8.07 -2.18
C LEU A 71 0.80 7.41 -3.28
N HIS A 72 1.49 6.32 -2.93
CA HIS A 72 2.16 5.45 -3.89
C HIS A 72 1.45 4.09 -3.96
N CYS A 73 0.97 3.73 -5.15
CA CYS A 73 0.41 2.41 -5.44
C CYS A 73 1.47 1.52 -6.10
N THR A 74 1.65 0.30 -5.59
CA THR A 74 2.67 -0.66 -6.06
C THR A 74 2.11 -1.76 -6.96
#